data_AF-A0A7S0DWX6-F1
#
_entry.id   AF-A0A7S0DWX6-F1
#
_cell.length_a   1.000
_cell.length_b   1.000
_cell.length_c   1.000
_cell.angle_alpha   90.00
_cell.angle_beta   90.00
_cell.angle_gamma   90.00
#
_symmetry.space_group_name_H-M   'P 1'
#
loop_
_entity.id
_entity.type
_entity.pdbx_description
1 polymer ?
#
loop_
_entity_poly.entity_id
_entity_poly.type
_entity_poly.pdbx_seq_one_letter_code
_entity_poly.pdbx_strand_id
1 'polypeptide(L)'
;VPPDSRSNEWRSFVQLSEELQMVDISLLFKRAEIAFFLNLHNALMIHTHMHRGTASWESLRWMRSKLIKLHQYRVGSQFYCMQTMQQRVLKLKPGIQPSSNGSGACHVDPRIHFALSLGCVSSPDVRVFTVEHLDEELDQACVETCARDVHVTYDKNGNATLHLPKIFKWNIKDFG
;
A
#
# COMPACT_ATOMS: atom_id res chain seq x y z
N VAL A 1 0.48 -13.89 -22.41
CA VAL A 1 -0.06 -12.52 -22.62
C VAL A 1 -1.15 -12.32 -21.57
N PRO A 2 -1.09 -11.27 -20.74
CA PRO A 2 -2.14 -11.00 -19.78
C PRO A 2 -3.45 -10.78 -20.55
N PRO A 3 -4.60 -11.24 -20.05
CA PRO A 3 -5.84 -11.23 -20.82
C PRO A 3 -6.32 -9.84 -21.31
N ASP A 4 -5.70 -8.74 -20.86
CA ASP A 4 -6.10 -7.37 -21.17
C ASP A 4 -5.02 -6.47 -21.83
N SER A 5 -3.85 -7.01 -22.20
CA SER A 5 -2.73 -6.16 -22.69
C SER A 5 -2.95 -5.51 -24.06
N ARG A 6 -4.12 -5.73 -24.67
CA ARG A 6 -4.52 -5.20 -25.98
C ARG A 6 -5.62 -4.16 -25.90
N SER A 7 -6.15 -3.89 -24.70
CA SER A 7 -7.15 -2.86 -24.47
C SER A 7 -6.53 -1.47 -24.66
N ASN A 8 -7.35 -0.49 -25.04
CA ASN A 8 -6.87 0.89 -25.22
C ASN A 8 -6.52 1.49 -23.85
N GLU A 9 -7.28 1.12 -22.83
CA GLU A 9 -7.10 1.49 -21.44
C GLU A 9 -5.71 1.06 -20.93
N TRP A 10 -5.29 -0.17 -21.24
CA TRP A 10 -3.96 -0.64 -20.86
C TRP A 10 -2.84 0.13 -21.57
N ARG A 11 -2.99 0.41 -22.87
CA ARG A 11 -1.99 1.20 -23.62
C ARG A 11 -1.89 2.61 -23.05
N SER A 12 -3.02 3.26 -22.79
CA SER A 12 -3.08 4.58 -22.17
C SER A 12 -2.45 4.58 -20.77
N PHE A 13 -2.72 3.56 -19.96
CA PHE A 13 -2.09 3.40 -18.65
C PHE A 13 -0.56 3.29 -18.76
N VAL A 14 -0.04 2.46 -19.66
CA VAL A 14 1.41 2.31 -19.87
C VAL A 14 2.02 3.63 -20.32
N GLN A 15 1.42 4.29 -21.31
CA GLN A 15 1.90 5.58 -21.83
C GLN A 15 1.92 6.67 -20.75
N LEU A 16 0.83 6.83 -19.98
CA LEU A 16 0.78 7.79 -18.86
C LEU A 16 1.82 7.47 -17.78
N SER A 17 2.11 6.19 -17.56
CA SER A 17 3.15 5.80 -16.59
C SER A 17 4.57 6.16 -17.04
N GLU A 18 4.81 6.32 -18.34
CA GLU A 18 6.10 6.80 -18.85
C GLU A 18 6.29 8.30 -18.57
N GLU A 19 5.21 9.09 -18.51
CA GLU A 19 5.26 10.52 -18.18
C GLU A 19 5.75 10.79 -16.75
N LEU A 20 5.71 9.80 -15.86
CA LEU A 20 6.27 9.89 -14.50
C LEU A 20 7.74 10.33 -14.49
N GLN A 21 8.50 10.03 -15.55
CA GLN A 21 9.89 10.46 -15.67
C GLN A 21 10.08 11.98 -15.72
N MET A 22 9.00 12.74 -15.96
CA MET A 22 8.99 14.20 -16.00
C MET A 22 8.57 14.83 -14.66
N VAL A 23 8.14 14.03 -13.68
CA VAL A 23 7.70 14.53 -12.38
C VAL A 23 8.89 14.98 -11.54
N ASP A 24 8.84 16.21 -11.04
CA ASP A 24 9.75 16.72 -10.02
C ASP A 24 9.13 16.58 -8.62
N ILE A 25 9.58 15.56 -7.90
CA ILE A 25 9.10 15.22 -6.55
C ILE A 25 9.48 16.30 -5.54
N SER A 26 10.53 17.10 -5.80
CA SER A 26 10.97 18.15 -4.86
C SER A 26 9.95 19.29 -4.72
N LEU A 27 9.04 19.42 -5.68
CA LEU A 27 7.95 20.39 -5.66
C LEU A 27 6.74 19.92 -4.84
N LEU A 28 6.69 18.66 -4.43
CA LEU A 28 5.58 18.12 -3.66
C LEU A 28 5.74 18.49 -2.19
N PHE A 29 4.71 19.12 -1.62
CA PHE A 29 4.58 19.21 -0.17
C PHE A 29 4.22 17.85 0.41
N LYS A 30 4.49 17.67 1.70
CA LYS A 30 4.49 16.36 2.36
C LYS A 30 3.22 15.53 2.17
N ARG A 31 2.05 16.14 2.28
CA ARG A 31 0.76 15.46 2.11
C ARG A 31 0.57 14.98 0.65
N ALA A 32 0.90 15.84 -0.31
CA ALA A 32 0.89 15.48 -1.73
C ALA A 32 1.89 14.36 -2.05
N GLU A 33 3.07 14.39 -1.43
CA GLU A 33 4.06 13.34 -1.59
C GLU A 33 3.57 11.98 -1.08
N ILE A 34 2.89 11.94 0.09
CA ILE A 34 2.28 10.71 0.61
C ILE A 34 1.24 10.18 -0.39
N ALA A 35 0.26 11.00 -0.79
CA ALA A 35 -0.78 10.59 -1.72
C ALA A 35 -0.18 10.09 -3.05
N PHE A 36 0.80 10.80 -3.60
CA PHE A 36 1.51 10.44 -4.82
C PHE A 36 2.13 9.04 -4.72
N PHE A 37 2.90 8.75 -3.66
CA PHE A 37 3.57 7.46 -3.53
C PHE A 37 2.64 6.31 -3.15
N LEU A 38 1.54 6.55 -2.43
CA LEU A 38 0.50 5.54 -2.21
C LEU A 38 -0.15 5.13 -3.54
N ASN A 39 -0.50 6.11 -4.37
CA ASN A 39 -1.06 5.87 -5.70
C ASN A 39 -0.07 5.18 -6.63
N LEU A 40 1.17 5.66 -6.64
CA LEU A 40 2.23 5.09 -7.47
C LEU A 40 2.52 3.63 -7.09
N HIS A 41 2.51 3.33 -5.79
CA HIS A 41 2.63 1.96 -5.28
C HIS A 41 1.50 1.07 -5.79
N ASN A 42 0.25 1.51 -5.64
CA ASN A 42 -0.92 0.75 -6.04
C ASN A 42 -1.00 0.58 -7.57
N ALA A 43 -0.62 1.59 -8.35
CA ALA A 43 -0.48 1.50 -9.80
C ALA A 43 0.60 0.47 -10.20
N LEU A 44 1.78 0.53 -9.59
CA LEU A 44 2.87 -0.42 -9.88
C LEU A 44 2.51 -1.85 -9.48
N MET A 45 1.71 -2.02 -8.42
CA MET A 45 1.16 -3.31 -8.03
C MET A 45 0.28 -3.89 -9.14
N ILE A 46 -0.71 -3.13 -9.63
CA ILE A 46 -1.55 -3.55 -10.77
C ILE A 46 -0.67 -3.87 -11.98
N HIS A 47 0.26 -2.98 -12.31
CA HIS A 47 1.16 -3.12 -13.44
C HIS A 47 1.98 -4.41 -13.38
N THR A 48 2.47 -4.74 -12.18
CA THR A 48 3.25 -5.94 -11.90
C THR A 48 2.41 -7.21 -12.05
N HIS A 49 1.19 -7.24 -11.49
CA HIS A 49 0.32 -8.42 -11.61
C HIS A 49 -0.14 -8.66 -13.04
N MET A 50 -0.41 -7.58 -13.79
CA MET A 50 -0.70 -7.69 -15.21
C MET A 50 0.47 -8.29 -15.96
N HIS A 51 1.70 -7.79 -15.80
CA HIS A 51 2.86 -8.35 -16.50
C HIS A 51 3.15 -9.81 -16.16
N ARG A 52 2.97 -10.22 -14.89
CA ARG A 52 3.28 -11.58 -14.44
C ARG A 52 2.22 -12.63 -14.81
N GLY A 53 0.95 -12.22 -14.92
CA GLY A 53 -0.17 -13.15 -15.10
C GLY A 53 -0.50 -14.00 -13.85
N THR A 54 -1.59 -14.76 -13.93
CA THR A 54 -2.20 -15.50 -12.80
C THR A 54 -1.59 -16.88 -12.53
N ALA A 55 -0.65 -17.36 -13.34
CA ALA A 55 -0.22 -18.76 -13.33
C ALA A 55 0.89 -19.10 -12.32
N SER A 56 1.44 -18.14 -11.57
CA SER A 56 2.71 -18.35 -10.82
C SER A 56 2.61 -18.23 -9.30
N TRP A 57 1.46 -18.46 -8.65
CA TRP A 57 1.28 -18.28 -7.20
C TRP A 57 1.97 -19.34 -6.30
N GLU A 58 3.16 -19.81 -6.66
CA GLU A 58 4.01 -20.56 -5.72
C GLU A 58 4.40 -19.68 -4.51
N SER A 59 4.59 -20.33 -3.35
CA SER A 59 4.50 -19.76 -1.99
C SER A 59 4.52 -18.21 -1.86
N LEU A 60 3.37 -17.64 -1.47
CA LEU A 60 3.12 -16.21 -1.28
C LEU A 60 4.21 -15.46 -0.49
N ARG A 61 4.89 -16.11 0.46
CA ARG A 61 5.91 -15.48 1.32
C ARG A 61 7.22 -15.19 0.58
N TRP A 62 7.74 -16.16 -0.18
CA TRP A 62 8.92 -15.96 -1.03
C TRP A 62 8.61 -15.02 -2.19
N MET A 63 7.37 -15.06 -2.68
CA MET A 63 6.92 -14.16 -3.72
C MET A 63 6.84 -12.70 -3.26
N ARG A 64 6.34 -12.41 -2.05
CA ARG A 64 6.19 -11.03 -1.57
C ARG A 64 7.51 -10.26 -1.60
N SER A 65 8.61 -10.86 -1.14
CA SER A 65 9.92 -10.19 -1.10
C SER A 65 10.52 -9.92 -2.48
N LYS A 66 10.20 -10.76 -3.48
CA LYS A 66 10.60 -10.56 -4.89
C LYS A 66 9.65 -9.63 -5.63
N LEU A 67 8.34 -9.76 -5.40
CA LEU A 67 7.26 -8.99 -6.03
C LEU A 67 7.47 -7.50 -5.81
N ILE A 68 7.70 -7.07 -4.56
CA ILE A 68 7.86 -5.65 -4.22
C ILE A 68 9.11 -4.99 -4.83
N LYS A 69 10.02 -5.79 -5.38
CA LYS A 69 11.26 -5.35 -6.04
C LYS A 69 11.26 -5.60 -7.54
N LEU A 70 10.23 -6.25 -8.09
CA LEU A 70 10.30 -6.85 -9.42
C LEU A 70 10.26 -5.80 -10.53
N HIS A 71 9.33 -4.86 -10.43
CA HIS A 71 9.19 -3.76 -11.37
C HIS A 71 9.43 -2.44 -10.67
N GLN A 72 9.71 -1.42 -11.47
CA GLN A 72 9.97 -0.08 -11.00
C GLN A 72 9.45 0.94 -12.01
N TYR A 73 9.03 2.08 -11.51
CA TYR A 73 8.80 3.27 -12.33
C TYR A 73 9.99 4.21 -12.23
N ARG A 74 10.28 4.91 -13.33
CA ARG A 74 11.17 6.06 -13.32
C ARG A 74 10.36 7.29 -12.96
N VAL A 75 10.75 7.98 -11.88
CA VAL A 75 10.16 9.25 -11.48
C VAL A 75 11.28 10.29 -11.39
N GLY A 76 11.25 11.27 -12.28
CA GLY A 76 12.38 12.16 -12.50
C GLY A 76 13.67 11.39 -12.85
N SER A 77 14.70 11.58 -12.03
CA SER A 77 16.00 10.90 -12.17
C SER A 77 16.13 9.59 -11.40
N GLN A 78 15.11 9.19 -10.65
CA GLN A 78 15.18 8.07 -9.72
C GLN A 78 14.25 6.92 -10.12
N PHE A 79 14.61 5.70 -9.72
CA PHE A 79 13.76 4.52 -9.90
C PHE A 79 13.13 4.12 -8.57
N TYR A 80 11.83 3.86 -8.62
CA TYR A 80 11.05 3.46 -7.46
C TYR A 80 10.38 2.12 -7.71
N CYS A 81 10.61 1.15 -6.83
CA CYS A 81 9.83 -0.09 -6.75
C CYS A 81 8.89 0.00 -5.54
N MET A 82 7.92 -0.93 -5.44
CA MET A 82 6.95 -0.92 -4.32
C MET A 82 7.66 -0.84 -2.95
N GLN A 83 8.77 -1.56 -2.76
CA GLN A 83 9.50 -1.51 -1.50
C GLN A 83 10.05 -0.11 -1.18
N THR A 84 10.67 0.57 -2.14
CA THR A 84 11.26 1.89 -1.88
C THR A 84 10.17 2.94 -1.66
N MET A 85 9.03 2.81 -2.34
CA MET A 85 7.84 3.64 -2.09
C MET A 85 7.30 3.44 -0.68
N GLN A 86 7.08 2.19 -0.25
CA GLN A 86 6.62 1.86 1.11
C GLN A 86 7.56 2.46 2.17
N GLN A 87 8.86 2.22 2.04
CA GLN A 87 9.86 2.74 2.97
C GLN A 87 9.90 4.27 3.01
N ARG A 88 9.64 4.93 1.87
CA ARG A 88 9.60 6.38 1.78
C ARG A 88 8.37 6.93 2.51
N VAL A 89 7.18 6.44 2.17
CA VAL A 89 5.92 6.92 2.76
C VAL A 89 5.89 6.69 4.27
N LEU A 90 6.35 5.54 4.75
CA LEU A 90 6.43 5.28 6.20
C LEU A 90 7.40 6.23 6.94
N LYS A 91 8.36 6.87 6.26
CA LYS A 91 9.23 7.89 6.87
C LYS A 91 8.64 9.30 6.79
N LEU A 92 7.63 9.53 5.97
CA LEU A 92 6.95 10.81 5.83
C LEU A 92 5.93 10.95 6.97
N LYS A 93 6.23 11.76 8.00
CA LYS A 93 5.25 12.07 9.07
C LYS A 93 4.02 12.81 8.51
N PRO A 94 2.79 12.28 8.50
CA PRO A 94 1.63 13.13 8.26
C PRO A 94 1.57 14.16 9.38
N GLY A 95 1.40 15.42 9.02
CA GLY A 95 1.54 16.52 9.97
C GLY A 95 0.32 16.65 10.88
N ILE A 96 0.30 15.93 12.01
CA ILE A 96 -0.30 16.36 13.30
C ILE A 96 0.62 15.83 14.42
N GLN A 97 0.90 16.69 15.41
CA GLN A 97 1.92 16.50 16.45
C GLN A 97 1.74 15.22 17.31
N PRO A 98 2.83 14.72 17.93
CA PRO A 98 2.74 13.64 18.91
C PRO A 98 1.82 14.05 20.05
N SER A 99 0.78 13.25 20.30
CA SER A 99 0.01 13.32 21.54
C SER A 99 0.99 13.21 22.72
N SER A 100 1.09 14.29 23.50
CA SER A 100 1.79 14.32 24.76
C SER A 100 1.03 13.41 25.74
N ASN A 101 1.51 12.18 25.92
CA ASN A 101 1.50 11.38 27.15
C ASN A 101 1.47 9.88 26.79
N GLY A 102 2.65 9.27 26.73
CA GLY A 102 2.81 7.83 26.57
C GLY A 102 4.09 7.51 25.83
N SER A 103 4.99 6.80 26.51
CA SER A 103 6.16 6.05 26.01
C SER A 103 6.41 6.06 24.49
N GLY A 104 7.59 6.54 24.08
CA GLY A 104 8.01 6.62 22.68
C GLY A 104 7.94 5.31 21.88
N ALA A 105 6.94 5.23 21.00
CA ALA A 105 6.79 4.42 19.79
C ALA A 105 5.47 4.93 19.18
N CYS A 106 5.27 5.32 17.93
CA CYS A 106 5.86 5.00 16.64
C CYS A 106 6.06 6.29 15.80
N HIS A 107 7.09 6.35 14.96
CA HIS A 107 7.43 7.50 14.10
C HIS A 107 6.61 7.58 12.78
N VAL A 108 5.61 6.71 12.62
CA VAL A 108 4.90 6.42 11.37
C VAL A 108 3.40 6.51 11.61
N ASP A 109 2.61 6.94 10.63
CA ASP A 109 1.15 6.79 10.67
C ASP A 109 0.77 5.35 10.29
N PRO A 110 0.24 4.55 11.23
CA PRO A 110 -0.08 3.14 10.98
C PRO A 110 -1.14 2.95 9.89
N ARG A 111 -1.96 3.96 9.61
CA ARG A 111 -3.02 3.90 8.59
C ARG A 111 -2.45 3.67 7.18
N ILE A 112 -1.21 4.12 6.94
CA ILE A 112 -0.48 3.91 5.69
C ILE A 112 -0.40 2.43 5.31
N HIS A 113 -0.29 1.52 6.29
CA HIS A 113 -0.23 0.08 6.00
C HIS A 113 -1.49 -0.42 5.28
N PHE A 114 -2.65 0.16 5.57
CA PHE A 114 -3.93 -0.18 4.94
C PHE A 114 -4.10 0.44 3.53
N ALA A 115 -3.18 1.31 3.11
CA ALA A 115 -3.20 1.89 1.77
C ALA A 115 -2.32 1.13 0.75
N LEU A 116 -1.40 0.28 1.24
CA LEU A 116 -0.35 -0.36 0.45
C LEU A 116 -0.76 -1.79 0.03
N SER A 117 -1.61 -1.90 -0.98
CA SER A 117 -2.09 -3.20 -1.47
C SER A 117 -0.99 -4.00 -2.19
N LEU A 118 -0.94 -5.32 -1.95
CA LEU A 118 -0.07 -6.23 -2.71
C LEU A 118 -0.86 -7.14 -3.68
N GLY A 119 -2.15 -6.89 -3.86
CA GLY A 119 -3.00 -7.66 -4.78
C GLY A 119 -3.18 -9.13 -4.38
N CYS A 120 -3.28 -9.42 -3.08
CA CYS A 120 -3.57 -10.77 -2.57
C CYS A 120 -4.78 -10.74 -1.63
N VAL A 121 -5.44 -11.88 -1.40
CA VAL A 121 -6.67 -11.97 -0.58
C VAL A 121 -6.52 -11.36 0.83
N SER A 122 -5.30 -11.38 1.38
CA SER A 122 -5.01 -10.86 2.73
C SER A 122 -4.38 -9.46 2.75
N SER A 123 -4.26 -8.79 1.60
CA SER A 123 -3.82 -7.39 1.55
C SER A 123 -5.02 -6.44 1.59
N PRO A 124 -4.79 -5.17 1.96
CA PRO A 124 -5.81 -4.14 1.81
C PRO A 124 -6.24 -4.01 0.35
N ASP A 125 -7.42 -3.43 0.15
CA ASP A 125 -7.96 -3.17 -1.18
C ASP A 125 -7.17 -2.08 -1.90
N VAL A 126 -7.18 -2.15 -3.22
CA VAL A 126 -6.56 -1.13 -4.07
C VAL A 126 -7.39 0.13 -4.01
N ARG A 127 -6.75 1.27 -3.71
CA ARG A 127 -7.39 2.58 -3.65
C ARG A 127 -6.54 3.65 -4.33
N VAL A 128 -7.23 4.71 -4.71
CA VAL A 128 -6.64 5.99 -5.13
C VAL A 128 -6.84 6.97 -3.99
N PHE A 129 -5.80 7.73 -3.67
CA PHE A 129 -5.75 8.71 -2.60
C PHE A 129 -5.60 10.12 -3.17
N THR A 130 -6.43 11.04 -2.72
CA THR A 130 -6.39 12.45 -3.10
C THR A 130 -5.60 13.25 -2.08
N VAL A 131 -5.03 14.38 -2.53
CA VAL A 131 -4.29 15.24 -1.60
C VAL A 131 -5.25 15.90 -0.62
N GLU A 132 -6.47 16.19 -1.05
CA GLU A 132 -7.50 16.88 -0.28
C GLU A 132 -8.00 15.98 0.86
N HIS A 133 -8.40 14.74 0.56
CA HIS A 133 -9.08 13.85 1.50
C HIS A 133 -8.18 12.73 2.08
N LEU A 134 -6.85 12.86 1.95
CA LEU A 134 -5.89 11.82 2.33
C LEU A 134 -6.15 11.18 3.70
N ASP A 135 -6.42 11.97 4.74
CA ASP A 135 -6.66 11.43 6.09
C ASP A 135 -7.95 10.60 6.16
N GLU A 136 -9.03 11.11 5.59
CA GLU A 136 -10.34 10.43 5.58
C GLU A 136 -10.26 9.14 4.76
N GLU A 137 -9.58 9.16 3.62
CA GLU A 137 -9.37 7.98 2.78
C GLU A 137 -8.47 6.93 3.45
N LEU A 138 -7.46 7.36 4.24
CA LEU A 138 -6.63 6.47 5.04
C LEU A 138 -7.43 5.83 6.19
N ASP A 139 -8.26 6.61 6.88
CA ASP A 139 -9.17 6.11 7.91
C ASP A 139 -10.14 5.09 7.32
N GLN A 140 -10.74 5.42 6.17
CA GLN A 140 -11.68 4.56 5.48
C GLN A 140 -11.03 3.24 5.02
N ALA A 141 -9.79 3.29 4.50
CA ALA A 141 -9.04 2.10 4.14
C ALA A 141 -8.79 1.17 5.35
N CYS A 142 -8.51 1.75 6.51
CA CYS A 142 -8.34 1.02 7.76
C CYS A 142 -9.65 0.38 8.22
N VAL A 143 -10.74 1.16 8.29
CA VAL A 143 -12.07 0.73 8.74
C VAL A 143 -12.57 -0.43 7.87
N GLU A 144 -12.51 -0.30 6.55
CA GLU A 144 -13.00 -1.33 5.64
C GLU A 144 -12.17 -2.62 5.74
N THR A 145 -10.85 -2.51 5.86
CA THR A 145 -9.99 -3.70 6.06
C THR A 145 -10.33 -4.39 7.37
N CYS A 146 -10.52 -3.63 8.45
CA CYS A 146 -10.87 -4.19 9.75
C CYS A 146 -12.27 -4.82 9.73
N ALA A 147 -13.26 -4.15 9.15
CA ALA A 147 -14.62 -4.67 9.02
C ALA A 147 -14.66 -5.99 8.22
N ARG A 148 -13.78 -6.15 7.23
CA ARG A 148 -13.68 -7.38 6.44
C ARG A 148 -12.94 -8.51 7.16
N ASP A 149 -11.80 -8.20 7.76
CA ASP A 149 -10.83 -9.21 8.17
C ASP A 149 -10.78 -9.46 9.69
N VAL A 150 -11.38 -8.59 10.50
CA VAL A 150 -11.47 -8.74 11.97
C VAL A 150 -12.78 -9.41 12.36
N HIS A 151 -12.71 -10.52 13.08
CA HIS A 151 -13.89 -11.23 13.56
C HIS A 151 -13.62 -11.95 14.88
N VAL A 152 -14.68 -12.21 15.64
CA VAL A 152 -14.63 -12.92 16.92
C VAL A 152 -15.31 -14.27 16.76
N THR A 153 -14.64 -15.34 17.21
CA THR A 153 -15.21 -16.69 17.28
C THR A 153 -15.29 -17.13 18.73
N TYR A 154 -16.32 -17.90 19.08
CA TYR A 154 -16.48 -18.47 20.42
C TYR A 154 -16.27 -19.98 20.36
N ASP A 155 -15.52 -20.52 21.33
CA ASP A 155 -15.40 -21.97 21.48
C ASP A 155 -16.63 -22.57 22.21
N LYS A 156 -16.67 -23.91 22.33
CA LYS A 156 -17.78 -24.62 23.01
C LYS A 156 -17.92 -24.28 24.49
N ASN A 157 -16.87 -23.71 25.11
CA ASN A 157 -16.84 -23.31 26.51
C ASN A 157 -17.16 -21.82 26.69
N GLY A 158 -17.46 -21.09 25.61
CA GLY A 158 -17.74 -19.66 25.62
C GLY A 158 -16.50 -18.76 25.59
N ASN A 159 -15.29 -19.31 25.39
CA ASN A 159 -14.09 -18.47 25.27
C ASN A 159 -14.07 -17.74 23.92
N ALA A 160 -13.92 -16.43 23.97
CA ALA A 160 -13.80 -15.59 22.78
C ALA A 160 -12.36 -15.62 22.23
N THR A 161 -12.23 -15.80 20.91
CA THR A 161 -10.98 -15.66 20.16
C THR A 161 -11.15 -14.55 19.12
N LEU A 162 -10.29 -13.53 19.18
CA LEU A 162 -10.23 -12.45 18.19
C LEU A 162 -9.27 -12.81 17.05
N HIS A 163 -9.76 -12.79 15.83
CA HIS A 163 -8.98 -12.98 14.62
C HIS A 163 -8.63 -11.63 14.01
N LEU A 164 -7.36 -11.42 13.72
CA LEU A 164 -6.84 -10.19 13.14
C LEU A 164 -6.15 -10.46 11.80
N PRO A 165 -6.24 -9.55 10.81
CA PRO A 165 -5.48 -9.66 9.58
C PRO A 165 -3.97 -9.65 9.86
N LYS A 166 -3.21 -10.39 9.04
CA LYS A 166 -1.75 -10.55 9.22
C LYS A 166 -0.96 -9.23 9.12
N ILE A 167 -1.58 -8.16 8.60
CA ILE A 167 -0.99 -6.83 8.53
C ILE A 167 -0.56 -6.31 9.91
N PHE A 168 -1.34 -6.57 10.95
CA PHE A 168 -0.99 -6.21 12.33
C PHE A 168 0.25 -6.96 12.81
N LYS A 169 0.36 -8.26 12.48
CA LYS A 169 1.52 -9.08 12.83
C LYS A 169 2.78 -8.64 12.08
N TRP A 170 2.68 -8.30 10.80
CA TRP A 170 3.84 -7.94 9.98
C TRP A 170 4.42 -6.57 10.34
N ASN A 171 3.57 -5.65 10.78
CA ASN A 171 3.96 -4.29 11.10
C ASN A 171 3.77 -3.97 12.60
N ILE A 172 3.93 -4.98 13.47
CA ILE A 172 3.65 -4.84 14.92
C ILE A 172 4.42 -3.67 15.58
N LYS A 173 5.62 -3.35 15.08
CA LYS A 173 6.43 -2.21 15.56
C LYS A 173 5.82 -0.83 15.26
N ASP A 174 4.86 -0.78 14.34
CA ASP A 174 4.19 0.43 13.91
C ASP A 174 2.79 0.58 14.52
N PHE A 175 2.32 -0.43 15.26
CA PHE A 175 1.04 -0.44 15.98
C PHE A 175 1.29 -0.50 17.50
N GLY A 176 0.75 0.48 18.24
CA GLY A 176 0.89 0.59 19.70
C GLY A 176 2.23 1.19 20.12
#